data_AF-A0A4Y8LD44-F1
#
_entry.id   AF-A0A4Y8LD44-F1
#
_cell.length_a   1.000
_cell.length_b   1.000
_cell.length_c   1.000
_cell.angle_alpha   90.00
_cell.angle_beta   90.00
_cell.angle_gamma   90.00
#
_symmetry.space_group_name_H-M   'P 1'
#
loop_
_entity.id
_entity.type
_entity.pdbx_description
1 polymer ?
#
loop_
_entity_poly.entity_id
_entity_poly.type
_entity_poly.pdbx_seq_one_letter_code
_entity_poly.pdbx_strand_id
1 'polypeptide(L)'
;MKKGICYLAICTFTALILVGCASDQSKTQEYNEAKKAAWDFVKEEGWDNTADEDWQSAEVTEVIADQTFELLDDTFEGNEALRVSFKDKENVVTGTPLILIDPDTNEVIGYMPGE
;
A
#
# COMPACT_ATOMS: atom_id res chain seq x y z
N MET A 1 -10.91 77.01 -1.87
CA MET A 1 -9.50 76.58 -1.78
C MET A 1 -9.30 75.81 -0.48
N LYS A 2 -9.07 74.49 -0.57
CA LYS A 2 -8.29 73.67 0.36
C LYS A 2 -8.13 72.31 -0.31
N LYS A 3 -6.88 71.91 -0.45
CA LYS A 3 -6.40 70.77 -1.23
C LYS A 3 -6.40 69.51 -0.38
N GLY A 4 -6.65 68.37 -1.03
CA GLY A 4 -5.79 67.21 -0.89
C GLY A 4 -6.36 65.99 -0.15
N ILE A 5 -5.95 64.83 -0.69
CA ILE A 5 -5.70 63.55 0.01
C ILE A 5 -6.99 62.69 0.15
N CYS A 6 -7.08 61.39 -0.21
CA CYS A 6 -6.18 60.26 0.01
C CYS A 6 -6.62 59.05 -0.88
N TYR A 7 -5.65 58.44 -1.58
CA TYR A 7 -5.51 57.02 -1.95
C TYR A 7 -6.56 56.25 -2.80
N LEU A 8 -6.11 55.99 -4.04
CA LEU A 8 -6.41 54.82 -4.86
C LEU A 8 -6.27 53.51 -4.04
N ALA A 9 -7.40 52.88 -3.71
CA ALA A 9 -7.43 51.54 -3.16
C ALA A 9 -7.22 50.52 -4.30
N ILE A 10 -5.95 50.20 -4.55
CA ILE A 10 -5.52 49.00 -5.28
C ILE A 10 -5.72 47.83 -4.33
N CYS A 11 -6.82 47.10 -4.48
CA CYS A 11 -6.99 45.77 -3.88
C CYS A 11 -6.70 44.73 -4.97
N THR A 12 -5.44 44.31 -5.03
CA THR A 12 -4.94 43.17 -5.78
C THR A 12 -5.70 41.90 -5.38
N PHE A 13 -6.58 41.42 -6.25
CA PHE A 13 -7.16 40.07 -6.18
C PHE A 13 -6.12 39.05 -6.64
N THR A 14 -5.19 38.68 -5.76
CA THR A 14 -4.41 37.44 -5.91
C THR A 14 -5.30 36.28 -5.49
N ALA A 15 -6.08 35.76 -6.44
CA ALA A 15 -6.76 34.49 -6.28
C ALA A 15 -5.70 33.38 -6.22
N LEU A 16 -5.55 32.83 -5.02
CA LEU A 16 -4.80 31.61 -4.72
C LEU A 16 -5.30 30.46 -5.59
N ILE A 17 -4.55 30.09 -6.62
CA ILE A 17 -4.74 28.79 -7.29
C ILE A 17 -3.75 27.83 -6.65
N LEU A 18 -4.13 27.28 -5.49
CA LEU A 18 -3.56 26.04 -4.98
C LEU A 18 -4.61 24.95 -5.16
N VAL A 19 -4.73 24.44 -6.39
CA VAL A 19 -5.31 23.12 -6.60
C VAL A 19 -4.23 22.12 -6.22
N GLY A 20 -4.23 21.74 -4.95
CA GLY A 20 -3.39 20.65 -4.45
C GLY A 20 -3.84 19.35 -5.11
N CYS A 21 -2.90 18.67 -5.78
CA CYS A 21 -3.02 17.25 -6.06
C CYS A 21 -2.90 16.52 -4.73
N ALA A 22 -4.04 16.26 -4.08
CA ALA A 22 -4.15 15.37 -2.94
C ALA A 22 -4.87 14.10 -3.41
N SER A 23 -4.14 13.22 -4.08
CA SER A 23 -4.65 11.92 -4.49
C SER A 23 -3.48 10.98 -4.69
N ASP A 24 -3.01 10.39 -3.58
CA ASP A 24 -2.25 9.13 -3.55
C ASP A 24 -1.99 8.67 -2.11
N GLN A 25 -1.89 9.60 -1.16
CA GLN A 25 -1.50 9.30 0.22
C GLN A 25 -2.55 8.51 1.05
N SER A 26 -3.83 8.53 0.66
CA SER A 26 -4.90 7.87 1.42
C SER A 26 -4.90 6.34 1.26
N LYS A 27 -4.60 5.83 0.06
CA LYS A 27 -4.57 4.37 -0.21
C LYS A 27 -3.36 3.69 0.41
N THR A 28 -2.23 4.39 0.54
CA THR A 28 -1.02 3.82 1.16
C THR A 28 -1.21 3.56 2.65
N GLN A 29 -2.01 4.38 3.36
CA GLN A 29 -2.32 4.15 4.77
C GLN A 29 -3.39 3.07 4.98
N GLU A 30 -4.29 2.90 4.00
CA GLU A 30 -5.44 1.98 4.05
C GLU A 30 -5.05 0.53 4.32
N TYR A 31 -3.91 0.08 3.78
CA TYR A 31 -3.49 -1.32 3.85
C TYR A 31 -2.34 -1.60 4.83
N ASN A 32 -2.01 -0.66 5.73
CA ASN A 32 -0.87 -0.86 6.64
C ASN A 32 -1.03 -2.10 7.52
N GLU A 33 -2.25 -2.45 7.91
CA GLU A 33 -2.52 -3.65 8.71
C GLU A 33 -2.26 -4.92 7.90
N ALA A 34 -2.80 -5.02 6.68
CA ALA A 34 -2.53 -6.11 5.75
C ALA A 34 -1.03 -6.27 5.43
N LYS A 35 -0.32 -5.17 5.14
CA LYS A 35 1.13 -5.22 4.87
C LYS A 35 1.91 -5.72 6.08
N LYS A 36 1.52 -5.28 7.28
CA LYS A 36 2.16 -5.71 8.52
C LYS A 36 1.88 -7.20 8.81
N ALA A 37 0.63 -7.65 8.67
CA ALA A 37 0.26 -9.05 8.84
C ALA A 37 1.06 -9.96 7.89
N ALA A 38 1.14 -9.57 6.61
CA ALA A 38 1.95 -10.28 5.62
C ALA A 38 3.44 -10.32 6.00
N TRP A 39 3.99 -9.21 6.50
CA TRP A 39 5.40 -9.16 6.90
C TRP A 39 5.70 -9.98 8.17
N ASP A 40 4.77 -9.97 9.13
CA ASP A 40 4.88 -10.79 10.33
C ASP A 40 4.91 -12.28 9.94
N PHE A 41 4.04 -12.71 9.01
CA PHE A 41 4.04 -14.07 8.46
C PHE A 41 5.34 -14.43 7.72
N VAL A 42 5.85 -13.53 6.86
CA VAL A 42 7.15 -13.72 6.17
C VAL A 42 8.29 -13.99 7.17
N LYS A 43 8.33 -13.28 8.30
CA LYS A 43 9.33 -13.52 9.35
C LYS A 43 9.09 -14.82 10.12
N GLU A 44 7.84 -15.17 10.39
CA GLU A 44 7.49 -16.41 11.09
C GLU A 44 7.90 -17.65 10.30
N GLU A 45 7.72 -17.61 8.97
CA GLU A 45 8.15 -18.67 8.04
C GLU A 45 9.67 -18.62 7.71
N GLY A 46 10.37 -17.57 8.16
CA GLY A 46 11.81 -17.39 7.95
C GLY A 46 12.19 -17.02 6.51
N TRP A 47 11.28 -16.36 5.78
CA TRP A 47 11.49 -15.86 4.43
C TRP A 47 11.95 -14.39 4.39
N ASP A 48 12.11 -13.74 5.54
CA ASP A 48 12.51 -12.33 5.64
C ASP A 48 13.89 -12.05 5.02
N ASN A 49 14.73 -13.07 4.88
CA ASN A 49 16.03 -12.96 4.23
C ASN A 49 15.94 -12.80 2.69
N THR A 50 14.79 -13.06 2.07
CA THR A 50 14.58 -12.90 0.62
C THR A 50 14.07 -11.52 0.24
N ALA A 51 13.54 -10.76 1.21
CA ALA A 51 12.93 -9.46 1.00
C ALA A 51 13.83 -8.28 1.41
N ASP A 52 13.58 -7.12 0.83
CA ASP A 52 14.04 -5.83 1.33
C ASP A 52 13.21 -5.47 2.57
N GLU A 53 13.85 -5.09 3.70
CA GLU A 53 13.22 -4.98 5.03
C GLU A 53 12.11 -3.91 5.17
N ASP A 54 11.80 -3.17 4.10
CA ASP A 54 10.80 -2.11 4.08
C ASP A 54 9.39 -2.63 3.75
N TRP A 55 8.74 -3.28 4.72
CA TRP A 55 7.36 -3.75 4.58
C TRP A 55 6.35 -2.64 4.23
N GLN A 56 6.64 -1.38 4.57
CA GLN A 56 5.74 -0.27 4.27
C GLN A 56 5.67 0.02 2.76
N SER A 57 6.75 -0.33 2.04
CA SER A 57 6.84 -0.22 0.59
C SER A 57 6.12 -1.33 -0.16
N ALA A 58 5.61 -2.36 0.52
CA ALA A 58 4.92 -3.49 -0.10
C ALA A 58 3.77 -3.02 -1.01
N GLU A 59 3.64 -3.66 -2.16
CA GLU A 59 2.53 -3.43 -3.08
C GLU A 59 1.34 -4.29 -2.66
N VAL A 60 0.13 -3.72 -2.75
CA VAL A 60 -1.11 -4.41 -2.41
C VAL A 60 -2.04 -4.32 -3.61
N THR A 61 -2.53 -5.47 -4.05
CA THR A 61 -3.46 -5.59 -5.18
C THR A 61 -4.58 -6.55 -4.83
N GLU A 62 -5.82 -6.23 -5.18
CA GLU A 62 -6.96 -7.16 -5.09
C GLU A 62 -6.81 -8.28 -6.12
N VAL A 63 -7.06 -9.53 -5.68
CA VAL A 63 -7.01 -10.74 -6.51
C VAL A 63 -8.14 -11.70 -6.12
N ILE A 64 -8.40 -12.70 -6.96
CA ILE A 64 -9.23 -13.84 -6.59
C ILE A 64 -8.30 -14.94 -6.10
N ALA A 65 -8.54 -15.45 -4.89
CA ALA A 65 -7.81 -16.59 -4.36
C ALA A 65 -8.18 -17.85 -5.18
N ASP A 66 -7.20 -18.47 -5.81
CA ASP A 66 -7.37 -19.66 -6.63
C ASP A 66 -6.27 -20.69 -6.35
N GLN A 67 -6.28 -21.79 -7.10
CA GLN A 67 -5.37 -22.93 -6.92
C GLN A 67 -3.91 -22.64 -7.29
N THR A 68 -3.59 -21.43 -7.76
CA THR A 68 -2.19 -21.01 -7.96
C THR A 68 -1.50 -20.65 -6.64
N PHE A 69 -2.29 -20.40 -5.58
CA PHE A 69 -1.83 -20.15 -4.23
C PHE A 69 -1.94 -21.41 -3.37
N GLU A 70 -1.06 -21.53 -2.38
CA GLU A 70 -1.23 -22.42 -1.25
C GLU A 70 -2.16 -21.74 -0.24
N LEU A 71 -3.41 -22.19 -0.18
CA LEU A 71 -4.41 -21.65 0.74
C LEU A 71 -4.26 -22.28 2.13
N LEU A 72 -4.17 -21.42 3.14
CA LEU A 72 -4.23 -21.82 4.55
C LEU A 72 -5.68 -21.90 5.04
N ASP A 73 -6.56 -21.10 4.42
CA ASP A 73 -8.01 -21.17 4.58
C ASP A 73 -8.68 -21.49 3.23
N ASP A 74 -9.03 -22.77 3.04
CA ASP A 74 -9.70 -23.25 1.82
C ASP A 74 -11.07 -22.59 1.59
N THR A 75 -11.68 -21.97 2.61
CA THR A 75 -12.96 -21.28 2.44
C THR A 75 -12.84 -20.04 1.57
N PHE A 76 -11.63 -19.54 1.35
CA PHE A 76 -11.34 -18.42 0.46
C PHE A 76 -11.21 -18.80 -1.02
N GLU A 77 -11.24 -20.08 -1.40
CA GLU A 77 -11.17 -20.47 -2.82
C GLU A 77 -12.32 -19.81 -3.62
N GLY A 78 -11.95 -19.04 -4.65
CA GLY A 78 -12.87 -18.28 -5.49
C GLY A 78 -13.35 -16.96 -4.91
N ASN A 79 -12.87 -16.55 -3.72
CA ASN A 79 -13.20 -15.28 -3.07
C ASN A 79 -12.12 -14.22 -3.31
N GLU A 80 -12.50 -12.96 -3.10
CA GLU A 80 -11.60 -11.82 -3.20
C GLU A 80 -10.63 -11.77 -2.00
N ALA A 81 -9.37 -11.46 -2.29
CA ALA A 81 -8.29 -11.37 -1.33
C ALA A 81 -7.37 -10.20 -1.68
N LEU A 82 -6.63 -9.71 -0.69
CA LEU A 82 -5.52 -8.79 -0.92
C LEU A 82 -4.24 -9.60 -1.13
N ARG A 83 -3.60 -9.41 -2.28
CA ARG A 83 -2.24 -9.91 -2.53
C ARG A 83 -1.24 -8.84 -2.13
N VAL A 84 -0.38 -9.19 -1.18
CA VAL A 84 0.75 -8.36 -0.73
C VAL A 84 2.04 -8.91 -1.34
N SER A 85 2.80 -8.04 -2.00
CA SER A 85 4.11 -8.37 -2.54
C SER A 85 5.19 -7.48 -1.94
N PHE A 86 6.31 -8.09 -1.59
CA PHE A 86 7.49 -7.40 -1.08
C PHE A 86 8.53 -7.29 -2.18
N LYS A 87 9.35 -6.24 -2.09
CA LYS A 87 10.49 -6.11 -2.99
C LYS A 87 11.53 -7.15 -2.62
N ASP A 88 11.98 -7.91 -3.61
CA ASP A 88 13.06 -8.87 -3.42
C ASP A 88 14.40 -8.20 -3.16
N LYS A 89 15.19 -8.85 -2.32
CA LYS A 89 16.59 -8.51 -2.11
C LYS A 89 17.40 -8.90 -3.35
N GLU A 90 18.41 -8.09 -3.67
CA GLU A 90 19.28 -8.41 -4.81
C GLU A 90 20.07 -9.71 -4.57
N ASN A 91 20.20 -10.52 -5.63
CA ASN A 91 20.99 -11.77 -5.65
C ASN A 91 20.45 -12.92 -4.78
N VAL A 92 19.14 -12.96 -4.52
CA VAL A 92 18.49 -14.14 -3.94
C VAL A 92 18.23 -15.20 -5.01
N VAL A 93 18.26 -16.47 -4.62
CA VAL A 93 18.00 -17.61 -5.52
C VAL A 93 16.51 -17.83 -5.72
N THR A 94 15.72 -17.50 -4.71
CA THR A 94 14.26 -17.61 -4.71
C THR A 94 13.72 -16.28 -4.22
N GLY A 95 12.75 -15.74 -4.96
CA GLY A 95 12.08 -14.49 -4.59
C GLY A 95 11.29 -14.61 -3.28
N THR A 96 10.81 -13.48 -2.80
CA THR A 96 9.93 -13.42 -1.63
C THR A 96 8.55 -13.94 -2.02
N PRO A 97 7.96 -14.82 -1.21
CA PRO A 97 6.60 -15.27 -1.42
C PRO A 97 5.60 -14.10 -1.48
N LEU A 98 4.58 -14.26 -2.32
CA LEU A 98 3.42 -13.39 -2.33
C LEU A 98 2.46 -13.85 -1.25
N ILE A 99 1.91 -12.93 -0.46
CA ILE A 99 1.04 -13.29 0.67
C ILE A 99 -0.39 -12.87 0.35
N LEU A 100 -1.36 -13.75 0.65
CA LEU A 100 -2.79 -13.45 0.57
C LEU A 100 -3.33 -13.10 1.95
N ILE A 101 -4.07 -12.00 1.99
CA ILE A 101 -4.68 -11.44 3.19
C ILE A 101 -6.20 -11.30 2.97
N ASP A 102 -6.97 -11.69 3.97
CA ASP A 102 -8.41 -11.38 4.04
C ASP A 102 -8.59 -9.85 4.17
N PRO A 103 -9.28 -9.18 3.23
CA PRO A 103 -9.50 -7.73 3.28
C PRO A 103 -10.32 -7.26 4.50
N ASP A 104 -11.16 -8.11 5.08
CA ASP A 104 -12.05 -7.75 6.18
C ASP A 104 -11.37 -7.88 7.55
N THR A 105 -10.50 -8.89 7.72
CA THR A 105 -9.89 -9.24 9.01
C THR A 105 -8.39 -8.95 9.08
N ASN A 106 -7.73 -8.72 7.94
CA ASN A 106 -6.28 -8.67 7.78
C ASN A 106 -5.55 -9.98 8.18
N GLU A 107 -6.25 -11.12 8.23
CA GLU A 107 -5.64 -12.43 8.50
C GLU A 107 -4.98 -13.00 7.23
N VAL A 108 -3.91 -13.78 7.43
CA VAL A 108 -3.23 -14.48 6.33
C VAL A 108 -4.02 -15.72 5.96
N ILE A 109 -4.46 -15.78 4.71
CA ILE A 109 -5.31 -16.85 4.18
C ILE A 109 -4.60 -17.75 3.16
N GLY A 110 -3.39 -17.37 2.74
CA GLY A 110 -2.59 -18.16 1.81
C GLY A 110 -1.31 -17.47 1.36
N TYR A 111 -0.53 -18.15 0.54
CA TYR A 111 0.67 -17.59 -0.08
C TYR A 111 1.00 -18.27 -1.42
N MET A 112 1.84 -17.64 -2.22
CA MET A 112 2.46 -18.24 -3.40
C MET A 112 3.98 -18.20 -3.19
N PRO A 113 4.68 -19.36 -3.18
CA PRO A 113 6.13 -19.40 -3.08
C PRO A 113 6.81 -18.53 -4.13
N GLY A 114 7.92 -17.90 -3.78
CA GLY A 114 8.74 -17.16 -4.76
C GLY A 114 9.33 -18.10 -5.82
N GLU A 115 9.51 -17.57 -7.03
CA GLU A 115 10.24 -18.24 -8.12
C GLU A 115 11.76 -18.11 -7.97
#